data_AF-A0AAD9PSL2-F1
#
_entry.id   AF-A0AAD9PSL2-F1
#
_cell.length_a   1.000
_cell.length_b   1.000
_cell.length_c   1.000
_cell.angle_alpha   90.00
_cell.angle_beta   90.00
_cell.angle_gamma   90.00
#
_symmetry.space_group_name_H-M   'P 1'
#
loop_
_entity.id
_entity.type
_entity.pdbx_description
1 polymer ?
#
loop_
_entity_poly.entity_id
_entity_poly.type
_entity_poly.pdbx_seq_one_letter_code
_entity_poly.pdbx_strand_id
1 'polypeptide(L)'
;MESEYYLYSVLWDFAGESVYYETHQLFLTSRAVYLLAHDLSWDPEKLAQPVEKQGVFEKIKEKSCTKTNLDYLGYWMTSVSSQSSRIEDHDLYSAPTYTVLPKTLPPVFLVCMHSDKPFGRKDPFELAINLYGSLETKPYSSQLYDDVFVVDNTK
;
A
#
# COMPACT_ATOMS: atom_id res chain seq x y z
N MET A 1 39.11 5.72 -12.35
CA MET A 1 37.95 6.47 -12.87
C MET A 1 36.77 5.90 -12.10
N GLU A 2 36.35 6.58 -11.03
CA GLU A 2 35.19 6.14 -10.24
C GLU A 2 33.95 6.31 -11.13
N SER A 3 33.23 5.23 -11.37
CA SER A 3 31.95 5.29 -12.07
C SER A 3 30.92 5.90 -11.10
N GLU A 4 30.48 7.12 -11.38
CA GLU A 4 29.33 7.70 -10.68
C GLU A 4 28.09 6.85 -10.97
N TYR A 5 27.59 6.18 -9.94
CA TYR A 5 26.33 5.45 -10.03
C TYR A 5 25.18 6.44 -9.85
N TYR A 6 24.47 6.72 -10.94
CA TYR A 6 23.25 7.53 -10.90
C TYR A 6 22.05 6.65 -10.52
N LEU A 7 21.40 6.97 -9.40
CA LEU A 7 20.12 6.37 -9.01
C LEU A 7 18.98 7.16 -9.65
N TYR A 8 18.20 6.50 -10.52
CA TYR A 8 16.97 7.04 -11.09
C TYR A 8 15.77 6.35 -10.46
N SER A 9 14.69 7.09 -10.21
CA SER A 9 13.45 6.56 -9.63
C SER A 9 12.25 7.21 -10.30
N VAL A 10 11.19 6.43 -10.50
CA VAL A 10 9.91 6.90 -11.05
C VAL A 10 8.84 6.70 -9.99
N LEU A 11 8.12 7.76 -9.65
CA LEU A 11 6.98 7.70 -8.74
C LEU A 11 5.69 7.54 -9.54
N TRP A 12 4.89 6.55 -9.16
CA TRP A 12 3.55 6.32 -9.72
C TRP A 12 2.51 6.52 -8.61
N ASP A 13 1.50 7.33 -8.88
CA ASP A 13 0.33 7.50 -8.01
C ASP A 13 -0.87 6.79 -8.63
N PHE A 14 -1.32 5.73 -7.96
CA PHE A 14 -2.49 4.96 -8.36
C PHE A 14 -3.69 5.52 -7.60
N ALA A 15 -4.32 6.56 -8.16
CA ALA A 15 -5.55 7.13 -7.62
C ALA A 15 -6.56 6.01 -7.36
N GLY A 16 -7.08 5.89 -6.13
CA GLY A 16 -7.90 4.78 -5.63
C GLY A 16 -9.29 4.63 -6.25
N GLU A 17 -9.49 5.13 -7.48
CA GLU A 17 -10.75 5.07 -8.20
C GLU A 17 -10.99 3.68 -8.81
N SER A 18 -12.25 3.23 -8.83
CA SER A 18 -12.54 1.83 -9.13
C SER A 18 -12.36 1.42 -10.59
N VAL A 19 -12.20 2.39 -11.49
CA VAL A 19 -11.76 2.19 -12.88
C VAL A 19 -10.31 1.68 -12.94
N TYR A 20 -9.52 1.94 -11.90
CA TYR A 20 -8.10 1.63 -11.84
C TYR A 20 -7.84 0.18 -11.37
N TYR A 21 -8.81 -0.51 -10.76
CA TYR A 21 -8.58 -1.88 -10.26
C TYR A 21 -8.43 -2.95 -11.36
N GLU A 22 -8.97 -2.74 -12.56
CA GLU A 22 -8.90 -3.76 -13.63
C GLU A 22 -7.69 -3.62 -14.57
N THR A 23 -7.12 -2.41 -14.71
CA THR A 23 -6.00 -2.17 -15.64
C THR A 23 -4.64 -1.98 -14.95
N HIS A 24 -4.59 -1.66 -13.66
CA HIS A 24 -3.33 -1.29 -12.98
C HIS A 24 -2.50 -2.47 -12.48
N GLN A 25 -3.04 -3.69 -12.49
CA GLN A 25 -2.24 -4.90 -12.28
C GLN A 25 -1.09 -5.01 -13.30
N LEU A 26 -1.23 -4.42 -14.48
CA LEU A 26 -0.20 -4.39 -15.53
C LEU A 26 1.05 -3.58 -15.14
N PHE A 27 0.94 -2.64 -14.20
CA PHE A 27 2.06 -1.80 -13.76
C PHE A 27 2.70 -2.29 -12.45
N LEU A 28 2.15 -3.34 -11.84
CA LEU A 28 2.72 -3.92 -10.63
C LEU A 28 3.91 -4.83 -10.97
N THR A 29 4.99 -4.75 -10.19
CA THR A 29 6.24 -5.50 -10.43
C THR A 29 6.96 -5.77 -9.12
N SER A 30 7.71 -6.89 -9.05
CA SER A 30 8.53 -7.21 -7.88
C SER A 30 9.73 -6.30 -7.69
N ARG A 31 10.13 -5.52 -8.71
CA ARG A 31 11.29 -4.62 -8.64
C ARG A 31 10.95 -3.21 -8.15
N ALA A 32 9.74 -3.00 -7.63
CA ALA A 32 9.29 -1.72 -7.11
C ALA A 32 9.24 -1.71 -5.57
N VAL A 33 9.12 -0.52 -5.00
CA VAL A 33 8.75 -0.29 -3.60
C VAL A 33 7.33 0.26 -3.59
N TYR A 34 6.47 -0.30 -2.74
CA TYR A 34 5.08 0.14 -2.63
C TYR A 34 4.84 0.90 -1.33
N LEU A 35 4.16 2.04 -1.46
CA LEU A 35 3.63 2.80 -0.32
C LEU A 35 2.12 2.53 -0.28
N LEU A 36 1.67 1.76 0.70
CA LEU A 36 0.26 1.52 0.94
C LEU A 36 -0.28 2.67 1.81
N ALA A 37 -0.83 3.69 1.15
CA ALA A 37 -1.36 4.87 1.82
C ALA A 37 -2.78 4.62 2.36
N HIS A 38 -3.01 4.96 3.64
CA HIS A 38 -4.31 4.92 4.29
C HIS A 38 -4.61 6.23 5.02
N ASP A 39 -5.82 6.75 4.87
CA ASP A 39 -6.30 7.94 5.57
C ASP A 39 -6.82 7.55 6.97
N LEU A 40 -6.13 7.96 8.03
CA LEU A 40 -6.53 7.66 9.42
C LEU A 40 -7.83 8.32 9.84
N SER A 41 -8.36 9.29 9.09
CA SER A 41 -9.68 9.86 9.35
C SER A 41 -10.82 8.90 8.97
N TRP A 42 -10.51 7.84 8.21
CA TRP A 42 -11.46 6.84 7.78
C TRP A 42 -11.47 5.64 8.74
N ASP A 43 -12.66 5.24 9.16
CA ASP A 43 -12.85 4.02 9.96
C ASP A 43 -12.55 2.78 9.11
N PRO A 44 -11.57 1.92 9.48
CA PRO A 44 -11.23 0.72 8.73
C PRO A 44 -12.42 -0.22 8.49
N GLU A 45 -13.36 -0.31 9.43
CA GLU A 45 -14.51 -1.22 9.38
C GLU A 45 -15.72 -0.60 8.67
N LYS A 46 -15.68 0.71 8.40
CA LYS A 46 -16.76 1.37 7.68
C LYS A 46 -16.70 1.00 6.20
N LEU A 47 -17.89 0.84 5.61
CA LEU A 47 -18.03 0.71 4.16
C LEU A 47 -17.29 1.85 3.46
N ALA A 48 -16.41 1.48 2.54
CA ALA A 48 -15.70 2.44 1.72
C ALA A 48 -16.70 3.23 0.87
N GLN A 49 -16.40 4.51 0.65
CA GLN A 49 -17.26 5.32 -0.18
C GLN A 49 -17.25 4.75 -1.62
N PRO A 50 -18.41 4.55 -2.26
CA PRO A 50 -18.45 4.13 -3.64
C PRO A 50 -17.75 5.18 -4.49
N VAL A 51 -16.72 4.77 -5.25
CA VAL A 51 -16.12 5.69 -6.21
C VAL A 51 -17.06 5.77 -7.42
N GLU A 52 -17.48 6.97 -7.80
CA GLU A 52 -18.29 7.16 -9.00
C GLU A 52 -17.47 6.78 -10.22
N LYS A 53 -17.77 5.66 -10.89
CA LYS A 53 -17.11 5.33 -12.16
C LYS A 53 -17.62 6.29 -13.22
N GLN A 54 -16.76 7.17 -13.72
CA GLN A 54 -17.09 8.01 -14.87
C GLN A 54 -16.95 7.19 -16.16
N GLY A 55 -18.04 6.61 -16.64
CA GLY A 55 -18.09 5.96 -17.94
C GLY A 55 -18.05 6.98 -19.08
N VAL A 56 -17.72 6.51 -20.30
CA VAL A 56 -17.68 7.34 -21.51
C VAL A 56 -19.05 7.93 -21.86
N PHE A 57 -20.14 7.24 -21.47
CA PHE A 57 -21.51 7.62 -21.83
C PHE A 57 -22.45 7.87 -20.63
N GLU A 58 -22.16 7.33 -19.44
CA GLU A 58 -22.95 7.57 -18.21
C GLU A 58 -22.10 7.43 -16.94
N LYS A 59 -22.50 8.11 -15.87
CA LYS A 59 -21.97 7.87 -14.52
C LYS A 59 -22.51 6.53 -14.02
N ILE A 60 -21.67 5.50 -14.03
CA ILE A 60 -22.04 4.19 -13.49
C ILE A 60 -21.80 4.24 -11.99
N LYS A 61 -22.88 4.39 -11.22
CA LYS A 61 -22.82 4.23 -9.77
C LYS A 61 -22.64 2.74 -9.50
N GLU A 62 -21.50 2.34 -8.92
CA GLU A 62 -21.32 0.97 -8.43
C GLU A 62 -22.48 0.65 -7.48
N LYS A 63 -23.37 -0.24 -7.93
CA LYS A 63 -24.52 -0.70 -7.14
C LYS A 63 -23.95 -1.51 -5.98
N SER A 64 -23.91 -0.86 -4.81
CA SER A 64 -23.49 -1.38 -3.51
C SER A 64 -22.06 -1.95 -3.47
N CYS A 65 -21.08 -1.09 -3.21
CA CYS A 65 -19.80 -1.56 -2.67
C CYS A 65 -20.04 -2.07 -1.24
N THR A 66 -19.84 -3.37 -1.01
CA THR A 66 -19.92 -4.00 0.32
C THR A 66 -18.57 -4.06 1.03
N LYS A 67 -17.51 -3.52 0.42
CA LYS A 67 -16.15 -3.57 0.94
C LYS A 67 -15.93 -2.47 1.97
N THR A 68 -15.26 -2.80 3.05
CA THR A 68 -14.77 -1.82 4.04
C THR A 68 -13.48 -1.14 3.55
N ASN A 69 -13.04 -0.09 4.25
CA ASN A 69 -11.74 0.51 3.95
C ASN A 69 -10.59 -0.48 4.15
N LEU A 70 -10.68 -1.36 5.15
CA LEU A 70 -9.71 -2.44 5.37
C LEU A 70 -9.71 -3.46 4.22
N ASP A 71 -10.87 -3.81 3.68
CA ASP A 71 -10.97 -4.72 2.53
C ASP A 71 -10.22 -4.17 1.30
N TYR A 72 -10.24 -2.86 1.09
CA TYR A 72 -9.49 -2.23 0.00
C TYR A 72 -7.97 -2.30 0.20
N LEU A 73 -7.48 -2.09 1.43
CA LEU A 73 -6.07 -2.29 1.75
C LEU A 73 -5.65 -3.74 1.52
N GLY A 74 -6.49 -4.70 1.94
CA GLY A 74 -6.25 -6.11 1.70
C GLY A 74 -6.26 -6.49 0.21
N TYR A 75 -7.13 -5.87 -0.59
CA TYR A 75 -7.17 -6.04 -2.03
C TYR A 75 -5.87 -5.54 -2.69
N TRP A 76 -5.37 -4.37 -2.32
CA TRP A 76 -4.12 -3.83 -2.83
C TRP A 76 -2.93 -4.71 -2.46
N MET A 77 -2.84 -5.13 -1.19
CA MET A 77 -1.81 -6.05 -0.74
C MET A 77 -1.84 -7.37 -1.52
N THR A 78 -3.02 -7.92 -1.78
CA THR A 78 -3.18 -9.14 -2.58
C THR A 78 -2.70 -8.93 -4.02
N SER A 79 -3.01 -7.78 -4.61
CA SER A 79 -2.60 -7.43 -5.99
C SER A 79 -1.08 -7.23 -6.11
N VAL A 80 -0.45 -6.64 -5.10
CA VAL A 80 1.01 -6.51 -5.03
C VAL A 80 1.66 -7.88 -4.82
N SER A 81 1.07 -8.70 -3.95
CA SER A 81 1.56 -10.04 -3.63
C SER A 81 1.47 -11.03 -4.80
N SER A 82 0.50 -10.87 -5.71
CA SER A 82 0.44 -11.69 -6.92
C SER A 82 1.62 -11.48 -7.87
N GLN A 83 2.33 -10.35 -7.74
CA GLN A 83 3.56 -10.08 -8.49
C GLN A 83 4.82 -10.45 -7.70
N SER A 84 4.68 -11.15 -6.57
CA SER A 84 5.82 -11.48 -5.72
C SER A 84 6.80 -12.41 -6.42
N SER A 85 8.08 -12.13 -6.21
CA SER A 85 9.17 -13.04 -6.55
C SER A 85 10.05 -13.20 -5.32
N ARG A 86 10.49 -14.42 -5.03
CA ARG A 86 11.49 -14.63 -3.99
C ARG A 86 12.80 -14.01 -4.44
N ILE A 87 13.49 -13.33 -3.53
CA ILE A 87 14.89 -12.96 -3.75
C ILE A 87 15.68 -14.27 -3.76
N GLU A 88 16.40 -14.55 -4.85
CA GLU A 88 17.34 -15.67 -4.86
C GLU A 88 18.52 -15.30 -3.95
N ASP A 89 18.96 -16.25 -3.11
CA ASP A 89 20.07 -16.01 -2.15
C ASP A 89 21.32 -15.43 -2.83
N HIS A 90 21.53 -15.71 -4.12
CA HIS A 90 22.66 -15.20 -4.90
C HIS A 90 22.68 -13.67 -5.06
N ASP A 91 21.51 -13.00 -5.06
CA ASP A 91 21.39 -11.54 -5.16
C ASP A 91 21.73 -10.82 -3.84
N LEU A 92 21.75 -11.55 -2.72
CA LEU A 92 22.07 -11.02 -1.39
C LEU A 92 23.58 -10.90 -1.12
N TYR A 93 24.43 -11.59 -1.90
CA TYR A 93 25.88 -11.62 -1.68
C TYR A 93 26.63 -10.36 -2.14
N SER A 94 25.95 -9.41 -2.82
CA SER A 94 26.60 -8.21 -3.38
C SER A 94 26.30 -6.89 -2.65
N ALA A 95 25.43 -6.85 -1.63
CA ALA A 95 25.18 -5.62 -0.87
C ALA A 95 25.16 -5.88 0.65
N PRO A 96 26.06 -5.26 1.43
CA PRO A 96 26.29 -5.61 2.84
C PRO A 96 25.26 -5.05 3.84
N THR A 97 24.00 -4.76 3.46
CA THR A 97 23.08 -3.98 4.32
C THR A 97 21.59 -4.37 4.27
N TYR A 98 21.25 -5.61 3.89
CA TYR A 98 19.85 -6.07 3.81
C TYR A 98 19.17 -6.40 5.15
N THR A 99 19.65 -5.93 6.30
CA THR A 99 19.02 -6.24 7.60
C THR A 99 17.70 -5.50 7.85
N VAL A 100 17.35 -4.52 7.02
CA VAL A 100 16.22 -3.59 7.28
C VAL A 100 14.99 -3.89 6.42
N LEU A 101 15.13 -4.52 5.24
CA LEU A 101 14.01 -4.72 4.30
C LEU A 101 13.37 -6.13 4.42
N PRO A 102 12.07 -6.27 4.11
CA PRO A 102 11.41 -7.56 4.02
C PRO A 102 12.13 -8.51 3.06
N LYS A 103 12.18 -9.80 3.43
CA LYS A 103 12.84 -10.84 2.63
C LYS A 103 12.06 -11.24 1.37
N THR A 104 10.82 -10.76 1.23
CA THR A 104 9.95 -11.01 0.09
C THR A 104 9.76 -9.72 -0.70
N LEU A 105 9.99 -9.78 -2.02
CA LEU A 105 9.73 -8.67 -2.92
C LEU A 105 8.32 -8.74 -3.54
N PRO A 106 7.71 -7.60 -3.87
CA PRO A 106 8.18 -6.24 -3.52
C PRO A 106 7.84 -5.87 -2.06
N PRO A 107 8.65 -5.03 -1.39
CA PRO A 107 8.35 -4.56 -0.05
C PRO A 107 7.21 -3.53 -0.08
N VAL A 108 6.38 -3.56 0.96
CA VAL A 108 5.24 -2.66 1.11
C VAL A 108 5.31 -1.95 2.45
N PHE A 109 5.29 -0.62 2.42
CA PHE A 109 5.32 0.25 3.59
C PHE A 109 3.91 0.77 3.86
N LEU A 110 3.39 0.55 5.06
CA LEU A 110 2.12 1.12 5.48
C LEU A 110 2.31 2.58 5.86
N VAL A 111 1.69 3.48 5.09
CA VAL A 111 1.76 4.93 5.32
C VAL A 111 0.38 5.44 5.72
N CYS A 112 0.25 5.81 6.98
CA CYS A 112 -0.97 6.31 7.60
C CYS A 112 -0.99 7.86 7.57
N MET A 113 -1.75 8.42 6.64
CA MET A 113 -1.90 9.85 6.41
C MET A 113 -2.96 10.47 7.31
N HIS A 114 -2.97 11.81 7.41
CA HIS A 114 -3.96 12.58 8.16
C HIS A 114 -3.99 12.28 9.67
N SER A 115 -2.83 12.08 10.29
CA SER A 115 -2.71 11.85 11.73
C SER A 115 -3.16 13.04 12.59
N ASP A 116 -3.36 14.21 11.99
CA ASP A 116 -3.92 15.42 12.61
C ASP A 116 -5.43 15.30 12.91
N LYS A 117 -6.15 14.42 12.18
CA LYS A 117 -7.60 14.24 12.28
C LYS A 117 -8.01 12.75 12.31
N PRO A 118 -7.46 11.95 13.25
CA PRO A 118 -7.71 10.52 13.31
C PRO A 118 -9.19 10.21 13.60
N PHE A 119 -9.67 9.11 13.03
CA PHE A 119 -11.01 8.60 13.25
C PHE A 119 -11.28 8.39 14.74
N GLY A 120 -12.45 8.84 15.18
CA GLY A 120 -12.87 8.70 16.58
C GLY A 120 -12.02 9.49 17.58
N ARG A 121 -11.14 10.41 17.13
CA ARG A 121 -10.17 11.14 17.98
C ARG A 121 -9.28 10.21 18.79
N LYS A 122 -9.04 9.00 18.28
CA LYS A 122 -8.13 8.03 18.87
C LYS A 122 -6.68 8.44 18.61
N ASP A 123 -5.75 7.83 19.34
CA ASP A 123 -4.34 7.99 19.06
C ASP A 123 -4.00 7.49 17.63
N PRO A 124 -3.37 8.31 16.77
CA PRO A 124 -3.04 7.94 15.40
C PRO A 124 -2.12 6.71 15.30
N PHE A 125 -1.20 6.56 16.25
CA PHE A 125 -0.25 5.45 16.26
C PHE A 125 -0.93 4.15 16.66
N GLU A 126 -1.82 4.19 17.67
CA GLU A 126 -2.68 3.04 18.00
C GLU A 126 -3.55 2.60 16.82
N LEU A 127 -4.13 3.55 16.06
CA LEU A 127 -4.89 3.22 14.85
C LEU A 127 -4.00 2.54 13.80
N ALA A 128 -2.80 3.08 13.54
CA ALA A 128 -1.87 2.52 12.57
C ALA A 128 -1.40 1.11 12.96
N ILE A 129 -1.09 0.87 14.24
CA ILE A 129 -0.68 -0.45 14.74
C ILE A 129 -1.82 -1.47 14.63
N ASN A 130 -3.05 -1.09 14.98
CA ASN A 130 -4.21 -1.98 14.83
C ASN A 130 -4.46 -2.34 13.35
N LEU A 131 -4.25 -1.37 12.45
CA LEU A 131 -4.38 -1.57 11.02
C LEU A 131 -3.28 -2.51 10.49
N TYR A 132 -2.03 -2.27 10.89
CA TYR A 132 -0.90 -3.13 10.56
C TYR A 132 -1.13 -4.56 11.02
N GLY A 133 -1.49 -4.78 12.29
CA GLY A 133 -1.78 -6.10 12.82
C GLY A 133 -2.90 -6.82 12.06
N SER A 134 -3.90 -6.09 11.57
CA SER A 134 -4.95 -6.67 10.72
C SER A 134 -4.41 -7.18 9.37
N LEU A 135 -3.48 -6.44 8.76
CA LEU A 135 -2.83 -6.82 7.51
C LEU A 135 -1.79 -7.94 7.70
N GLU A 136 -1.06 -7.93 8.81
CA GLU A 136 -0.01 -8.90 9.14
C GLU A 136 -0.55 -10.33 9.31
N THR A 137 -1.82 -10.49 9.69
CA THR A 137 -2.47 -11.81 9.78
C THR A 137 -2.72 -12.48 8.42
N LYS A 138 -2.44 -11.80 7.30
CA LYS A 138 -2.78 -12.27 5.95
C LYS A 138 -1.57 -12.92 5.25
N PRO A 139 -1.78 -13.72 4.18
CA PRO A 139 -0.70 -14.46 3.52
C PRO A 139 0.43 -13.61 2.91
N TYR A 140 0.17 -12.34 2.62
CA TYR A 140 1.14 -11.40 2.04
C TYR A 140 2.05 -10.73 3.08
N SER A 141 1.92 -11.05 4.38
CA SER A 141 2.58 -10.33 5.47
C SER A 141 4.10 -10.29 5.36
N SER A 142 4.72 -11.30 4.74
CA SER A 142 6.18 -11.32 4.50
C SER A 142 6.71 -10.17 3.61
N GLN A 143 5.81 -9.44 2.94
CA GLN A 143 6.13 -8.25 2.14
C GLN A 143 5.92 -6.94 2.91
N LEU A 144 5.19 -6.96 4.02
CA LEU A 144 5.01 -5.77 4.86
C LEU A 144 6.33 -5.43 5.55
N TYR A 145 6.68 -4.14 5.52
CA TYR A 145 7.75 -3.59 6.33
C TYR A 145 7.35 -3.58 7.80
N ASP A 146 8.27 -3.99 8.69
CA ASP A 146 8.04 -4.15 10.13
C ASP A 146 8.01 -2.80 10.89
N ASP A 147 7.28 -1.82 10.35
CA ASP A 147 7.01 -0.52 10.97
C ASP A 147 5.82 0.18 10.27
N VAL A 148 5.27 1.20 10.93
CA VAL A 148 4.19 2.04 10.41
C VAL A 148 4.60 3.50 10.34
N PHE A 149 4.25 4.17 9.24
CA PHE A 149 4.60 5.58 9.04
C PHE A 149 3.37 6.45 9.24
N VAL A 150 3.33 7.19 10.35
CA VAL A 150 2.21 8.08 10.68
C VAL A 150 2.56 9.51 10.26
N VAL A 151 1.80 10.07 9.31
CA VAL A 151 2.09 11.35 8.66
C VAL A 151 1.03 12.40 9.03
N ASP A 152 1.52 13.54 9.50
CA ASP A 152 0.75 14.74 9.77
C ASP A 152 0.69 15.60 8.51
N ASN A 153 -0.50 15.76 7.94
CA ASN A 153 -0.69 16.44 6.65
C ASN A 153 -0.79 17.97 6.79
N THR A 154 -0.55 18.53 7.97
CA THR A 154 -0.61 19.98 8.22
C THR A 154 0.75 20.67 8.22
N LYS A 155 1.84 19.92 7.99
CA LYS A 155 3.23 20.37 8.09
C LYS A 155 3.98 20.29 6.77
#